data_AF-A0A1E5JRR1-F1
#
_entry.id   AF-A0A1E5JRR1-F1
#
_cell.length_a   1.000
_cell.length_b   1.000
_cell.length_c   1.000
_cell.angle_alpha   90.00
_cell.angle_beta   90.00
_cell.angle_gamma   90.00
#
_symmetry.space_group_name_H-M   'P 1'
#
loop_
_entity.id
_entity.type
_entity.pdbx_description
1 polymer ?
#
loop_
_entity_poly.entity_id
_entity_poly.type
_entity_poly.pdbx_seq_one_letter_code
_entity_poly.pdbx_strand_id
1 'polypeptide(L)'
;MNQHWCRKHIPKFLDMINALKNSSFSALVSLGKTFHLWQEEIVRMWRFSKSNGITEGFHRKMKLIQRRAYGFRNFENYRTRVRVLCC
;
A
#
# COMPACT_ATOMS: atom_id res chain seq x y z
N MET A 1 12.87 11.25 -1.79
CA MET A 1 14.30 11.11 -1.42
C MET A 1 15.17 11.47 -2.63
N ASN A 2 16.45 11.79 -2.44
CA ASN A 2 17.33 12.17 -3.55
C ASN A 2 17.90 10.93 -4.29
N GLN A 3 18.42 11.13 -5.51
CA GLN A 3 18.94 10.05 -6.35
C GLN A 3 20.13 9.33 -5.70
N HIS A 4 20.98 10.07 -4.98
CA HIS A 4 22.15 9.53 -4.28
C HIS A 4 21.74 8.54 -3.17
N TRP A 5 20.75 8.92 -2.36
CA TRP A 5 20.16 8.08 -1.31
C TRP A 5 19.60 6.79 -1.90
N CYS A 6 18.84 6.87 -3.00
CA CYS A 6 18.26 5.69 -3.65
C CYS A 6 19.36 4.73 -4.12
N ARG A 7 20.40 5.23 -4.80
CA ARG A 7 21.54 4.40 -5.26
C ARG A 7 22.23 3.67 -4.12
N LYS A 8 22.37 4.32 -2.96
CA LYS A 8 22.98 3.71 -1.77
C LYS A 8 22.13 2.58 -1.17
N HIS A 9 20.81 2.65 -1.28
CA HIS A 9 19.91 1.70 -0.60
C HIS A 9 19.31 0.61 -1.48
N ILE A 10 19.30 0.78 -2.81
CA ILE A 10 18.84 -0.25 -3.74
C ILE A 10 19.54 -1.60 -3.53
N PRO A 11 20.88 -1.70 -3.41
CA PRO A 11 21.54 -2.99 -3.21
C PRO A 11 21.04 -3.71 -1.96
N LYS A 12 20.96 -2.98 -0.83
CA LYS A 12 20.45 -3.52 0.43
C LYS A 12 19.00 -4.01 0.31
N PHE A 13 18.16 -3.30 -0.43
CA PHE A 13 16.78 -3.71 -0.68
C PHE A 13 16.69 -5.02 -1.48
N LEU A 14 17.52 -5.16 -2.52
CA LEU A 14 17.59 -6.40 -3.32
C LEU A 14 18.12 -7.58 -2.50
N ASP A 15 19.12 -7.35 -1.65
CA ASP A 15 19.64 -8.39 -0.74
C ASP A 15 18.57 -8.88 0.23
N MET A 16 17.76 -7.95 0.78
CA MET A 16 16.63 -8.30 1.65
C MET A 16 15.56 -9.09 0.91
N ILE A 17 15.24 -8.77 -0.34
CA ILE A 17 14.31 -9.55 -1.17
C ILE A 17 14.84 -10.99 -1.36
N ASN A 18 16.13 -11.13 -1.66
CA ASN A 18 16.75 -12.44 -1.81
C ASN A 18 16.73 -13.24 -0.50
N ALA A 19 17.01 -12.59 0.63
CA ALA A 19 16.91 -13.23 1.95
C ALA A 19 15.47 -13.73 2.24
N LEU A 20 14.46 -12.93 1.91
CA LEU A 20 13.05 -13.34 2.05
C LEU A 20 12.72 -14.56 1.18
N LYS A 21 13.18 -14.58 -0.07
CA LYS A 21 12.94 -15.69 -1.00
C LYS A 21 13.62 -17.00 -0.59
N ASN A 22 14.71 -16.93 0.17
CA ASN A 22 15.48 -18.08 0.66
C ASN A 22 15.13 -18.47 2.11
N SER A 23 14.12 -17.84 2.70
CA SER A 23 13.64 -18.16 4.05
C SER A 23 13.02 -19.55 4.13
N SER A 24 13.15 -20.22 5.28
CA SER A 24 12.46 -21.48 5.58
C SER A 24 10.95 -21.32 5.74
N PHE A 25 10.48 -20.10 6.02
CA PHE A 25 9.06 -19.79 6.18
C PHE A 25 8.38 -19.48 4.84
N SER A 26 7.40 -20.29 4.45
CA SER A 26 6.65 -20.16 3.20
C SER A 26 5.98 -18.79 3.03
N ALA A 27 5.48 -18.19 4.11
CA ALA A 27 4.91 -16.84 4.11
C ALA A 27 5.94 -15.77 3.71
N LEU A 28 7.18 -15.89 4.22
CA LEU A 28 8.26 -14.95 3.89
C LEU A 28 8.75 -15.14 2.45
N VAL A 29 8.80 -16.38 1.97
CA VAL A 29 9.12 -16.65 0.56
C VAL A 29 8.08 -16.02 -0.37
N SER A 30 6.79 -16.13 -0.02
CA SER A 30 5.69 -15.52 -0.78
C SER A 30 5.78 -13.99 -0.77
N LEU A 31 6.11 -13.40 0.37
CA LEU A 31 6.38 -11.97 0.49
C LEU A 31 7.57 -11.54 -0.38
N GLY A 32 8.68 -12.28 -0.35
CA GLY A 32 9.86 -12.02 -1.16
C GLY A 32 9.58 -12.08 -2.66
N LYS A 33 8.78 -13.05 -3.12
CA LYS A 33 8.30 -13.11 -4.51
C LYS A 33 7.46 -11.89 -4.89
N THR A 34 6.59 -11.45 -3.99
CA THR A 34 5.75 -10.27 -4.21
C THR A 34 6.61 -9.01 -4.31
N PHE A 35 7.54 -8.78 -3.38
CA PHE A 35 8.42 -7.62 -3.44
C PHE A 35 9.34 -7.62 -4.65
N HIS A 36 9.80 -8.79 -5.10
CA HIS A 36 10.55 -8.90 -6.34
C HIS A 36 9.73 -8.48 -7.57
N LEU A 37 8.47 -8.92 -7.64
CA LEU A 37 7.57 -8.57 -8.74
C LEU A 37 7.26 -7.06 -8.80
N TRP A 38 7.16 -6.40 -7.65
CA TRP A 38 6.79 -4.98 -7.52
C TRP A 38 7.97 -4.05 -7.22
N GLN A 39 9.21 -4.52 -7.40
CA GLN A 39 10.41 -3.81 -6.96
C GLN A 39 10.57 -2.44 -7.64
N GLU A 40 10.19 -2.32 -8.92
CA GLU A 40 10.34 -1.09 -9.68
C GLU A 40 9.39 0.00 -9.19
N GLU A 41 8.12 -0.34 -8.93
CA GLU A 41 7.10 0.56 -8.41
C GLU A 41 7.47 1.03 -7.00
N ILE A 42 7.94 0.11 -6.15
CA ILE A 42 8.40 0.42 -4.79
C ILE A 42 9.56 1.42 -4.84
N VAL A 43 10.58 1.16 -5.66
CA VAL A 43 11.75 2.06 -5.78
C VAL A 43 11.34 3.40 -6.42
N ARG A 44 10.41 3.40 -7.38
CA ARG A 44 9.88 4.64 -7.97
C ARG A 44 9.19 5.52 -6.92
N MET A 45 8.47 4.90 -5.97
CA MET A 45 7.84 5.61 -4.86
C MET A 45 8.83 6.38 -3.99
N TRP A 46 10.07 5.90 -3.83
CA TRP A 46 11.10 6.56 -3.01
C TRP A 46 11.46 7.97 -3.49
N ARG A 47 11.18 8.29 -4.76
CA ARG A 47 11.42 9.62 -5.33
C ARG A 47 10.38 10.65 -4.86
N PHE A 48 9.20 10.21 -4.45
CA PHE A 48 8.13 11.09 -4.00
C PHE A 48 8.21 11.32 -2.48
N SER A 49 7.70 12.46 -2.03
CA SER A 49 7.56 12.80 -0.60
C SER A 49 6.13 12.61 -0.08
N LYS A 50 5.21 12.16 -0.96
CA LYS A 50 3.80 12.00 -0.63
C LYS A 50 3.60 10.70 0.14
N SER A 51 2.83 10.77 1.22
CA SER A 51 2.40 9.60 1.98
C SER A 51 1.03 9.13 1.51
N ASN A 52 0.68 7.88 1.84
CA ASN A 52 -0.66 7.32 1.59
C ASN A 52 -1.72 7.82 2.61
N GLY A 53 -1.38 8.80 3.46
CA GLY A 53 -2.21 9.23 4.58
C GLY A 53 -3.57 9.80 4.16
N ILE A 54 -3.65 10.50 3.03
CA ILE A 54 -4.91 11.02 2.50
C ILE A 54 -5.83 9.86 2.09
N THR A 55 -5.32 8.91 1.30
CA THR A 55 -6.05 7.71 0.86
C THR A 55 -6.54 6.90 2.06
N GLU A 56 -5.69 6.69 3.07
CA GLU A 56 -6.04 5.99 4.30
C GLU A 56 -7.10 6.73 5.12
N GLY A 57 -7.01 8.06 5.16
CA GLY A 57 -8.03 8.93 5.75
C GLY A 57 -9.40 8.74 5.10
N PHE A 58 -9.45 8.71 3.76
CA PHE A 58 -10.67 8.43 3.01
C PHE A 58 -11.17 7.01 3.24
N HIS A 59 -10.31 5.99 3.19
CA HIS A 59 -10.69 4.61 3.49
C HIS A 59 -11.26 4.46 4.90
N ARG A 60 -10.70 5.14 5.90
CA ARG A 60 -11.24 5.16 7.26
C ARG A 60 -12.62 5.79 7.31
N LYS A 61 -12.83 6.92 6.61
CA LYS A 61 -14.13 7.61 6.53
C LYS A 61 -15.17 6.73 5.84
N MET A 62 -14.82 6.08 4.74
CA MET A 62 -15.68 5.10 4.05
C MET A 62 -16.10 3.94 4.97
N LYS A 63 -15.15 3.33 5.69
CA LYS A 63 -15.45 2.28 6.68
C LYS A 63 -16.35 2.79 7.81
N LEU A 64 -16.19 4.04 8.25
CA LEU A 64 -17.07 4.64 9.26
C LEU A 64 -18.49 4.82 8.74
N ILE A 65 -18.66 5.25 7.48
CA ILE A 65 -19.98 5.38 6.83
C ILE A 65 -20.69 4.02 6.80
N GLN A 66 -19.98 2.95 6.45
CA GLN A 66 -20.50 1.57 6.48
C GLN A 66 -20.91 1.13 7.87
N ARG A 67 -20.06 1.35 8.89
CA ARG A 67 -20.37 0.99 10.29
C ARG A 67 -21.57 1.74 10.84
N ARG A 68 -21.69 3.05 10.58
CA ARG A 68 -22.82 3.87 11.02
C ARG A 68 -24.14 3.47 10.36
N ALA A 69 -24.10 2.94 9.15
CA ALA A 69 -25.27 2.45 8.45
C ALA A 69 -25.63 0.99 8.81
N TYR A 70 -24.80 0.31 9.62
CA TYR A 70 -24.89 -1.14 9.88
C TYR A 70 -24.90 -1.97 8.57
N GLY A 71 -24.10 -1.52 7.59
CA GLY A 71 -24.01 -2.10 6.26
C GLY A 71 -24.93 -1.44 5.23
N PHE A 72 -24.63 -1.67 3.95
CA PHE A 72 -25.46 -1.19 2.83
C PHE A 72 -25.93 -2.39 2.01
N ARG A 73 -27.26 -2.48 1.79
CA ARG A 73 -27.83 -3.46 0.86
C ARG A 73 -27.76 -2.99 -0.60
N ASN A 74 -27.82 -1.68 -0.82
CA ASN A 74 -27.77 -1.06 -2.15
C ASN A 74 -26.45 -0.27 -2.30
N PHE A 75 -25.67 -0.63 -3.32
CA PHE A 75 -24.38 0.01 -3.61
C PHE A 75 -24.49 1.49 -4.01
N GLU A 76 -25.55 1.89 -4.73
CA GLU A 76 -25.74 3.29 -5.14
C GLU A 76 -25.97 4.21 -3.94
N ASN A 77 -26.65 3.72 -2.90
CA ASN A 77 -26.80 4.46 -1.64
C ASN A 77 -25.45 4.63 -0.91
N TYR A 78 -24.62 3.57 -0.91
CA TYR A 78 -23.26 3.66 -0.38
C TYR A 78 -22.42 4.67 -1.16
N ARG A 79 -22.41 4.55 -2.49
CA ARG A 79 -21.68 5.44 -3.40
C ARG A 79 -22.08 6.89 -3.21
N THR A 80 -23.37 7.18 -3.12
CA THR A 80 -23.90 8.53 -2.89
C THR A 80 -23.39 9.11 -1.57
N ARG A 81 -23.43 8.32 -0.49
CA ARG A 81 -22.90 8.77 0.82
C ARG A 81 -21.39 8.97 0.79
N VAL A 82 -20.63 8.11 0.14
CA VAL A 82 -19.17 8.31 -0.01
C VAL A 82 -18.88 9.58 -0.79
N ARG A 83 -19.60 9.85 -1.88
CA ARG A 83 -19.43 11.08 -2.66
C ARG A 83 -19.71 12.35 -1.86
N VAL A 84 -20.76 12.34 -1.03
CA VAL A 84 -21.15 13.53 -0.23
C VAL A 84 -20.25 13.69 0.99
N LEU A 85 -19.86 12.58 1.63
CA LEU A 85 -19.17 12.63 2.91
C LEU A 85 -17.65 12.56 2.77
N CYS A 86 -17.07 12.03 1.69
CA CYS A 86 -15.62 11.94 1.50
C CYS A 86 -15.06 13.00 0.54
N CYS A 87 -15.66 14.19 0.51
CA CYS A 87 -15.05 15.39 -0.05
C CYS A 87 -13.90 15.90 0.81
#